data_AF-A0A832I1W9-F1
#
_entry.id   AF-A0A832I1W9-F1
#
_cell.length_a   1.000
_cell.length_b   1.000
_cell.length_c   1.000
_cell.angle_alpha   90.00
_cell.angle_beta   90.00
_cell.angle_gamma   90.00
#
_symmetry.space_group_name_H-M   'P 1'
#
loop_
_entity.id
_entity.type
_entity.pdbx_description
1 polymer ?
#
loop_
_entity_poly.entity_id
_entity_poly.type
_entity_poly.pdbx_seq_one_letter_code
_entity_poly.pdbx_strand_id
1 'polypeptide(L)'
;LYRRSGSYNMLMLGLIFLLAGVIIGRPYCRFLCPYGALLNIISRFSWRKVTLTPQDCVHCQLCDVACPFGAIAEPAGIPSEPVLRKRRRWLVAAIALVPILVIAGGWLGAQISGPMSRLNARVALAWQLASEDTGRAFVATEASQAFRNSGRPVKELYAEAARIRSQFKLGGWLWGGFVGLAAGLQLVGLARIKHRDVFEPDPATCVACGRCYTHCPNEIIRLKREQRARAIPLKLVKN
;
A
#
# COMPACT_ATOMS: atom_id res chain seq x y z
N LEU A 1 -17.47 -14.25 -30.92
CA LEU A 1 -18.35 -14.66 -29.81
C LEU A 1 -18.47 -13.51 -28.80
N TYR A 2 -19.51 -12.66 -28.92
CA TYR A 2 -19.86 -11.71 -27.86
C TYR A 2 -20.56 -12.50 -26.74
N ARG A 3 -19.98 -12.50 -25.53
CA ARG A 3 -20.46 -13.19 -24.33
C ARG A 3 -21.80 -12.60 -23.86
N ARG A 4 -22.90 -12.90 -24.55
CA ARG A 4 -24.28 -12.56 -24.15
C ARG A 4 -24.79 -13.40 -22.96
N SER A 5 -23.98 -14.31 -22.40
CA SER A 5 -24.30 -15.11 -21.21
C SER A 5 -23.73 -14.51 -19.92
N GLY A 6 -23.79 -13.18 -19.76
CA GLY A 6 -23.49 -12.56 -18.47
C GLY A 6 -24.53 -13.03 -17.45
N SER A 7 -24.10 -13.67 -16.36
CA SER A 7 -25.01 -14.04 -15.27
C SER A 7 -25.78 -12.81 -14.79
N TYR A 8 -27.03 -12.96 -14.34
CA TYR A 8 -27.85 -11.87 -13.80
C TYR A 8 -27.07 -11.02 -12.78
N ASN A 9 -26.24 -11.68 -11.97
CA ASN A 9 -25.35 -11.04 -11.00
C ASN A 9 -24.34 -10.08 -11.64
N MET A 10 -23.75 -10.42 -12.80
CA MET A 10 -22.84 -9.51 -13.52
C MET A 10 -23.56 -8.28 -14.06
N LEU A 11 -24.78 -8.44 -14.59
CA LEU A 11 -25.58 -7.32 -15.09
C LEU A 11 -26.02 -6.38 -13.95
N MET A 12 -26.48 -6.95 -12.83
CA MET A 12 -26.82 -6.19 -11.63
C MET A 12 -25.62 -5.44 -11.08
N LEU A 13 -24.45 -6.09 -11.00
CA LEU A 13 -23.23 -5.44 -10.54
C LEU A 13 -22.83 -4.28 -11.46
N GLY A 14 -22.89 -4.46 -12.78
CA GLY A 14 -22.63 -3.41 -13.76
C GLY A 14 -23.59 -2.22 -13.65
N LEU A 15 -24.90 -2.49 -13.46
CA LEU A 15 -25.91 -1.46 -13.27
C LEU A 15 -25.68 -0.66 -11.98
N ILE A 16 -25.35 -1.34 -10.87
CA ILE A 16 -25.01 -0.69 -9.60
C ILE A 16 -23.77 0.20 -9.77
N PHE A 17 -22.73 -0.26 -10.47
CA PHE A 17 -21.54 0.55 -10.75
C PHE A 17 -21.85 1.78 -11.61
N LEU A 18 -22.75 1.65 -12.58
CA LEU A 18 -23.15 2.75 -13.45
C LEU A 18 -23.93 3.81 -12.65
N LEU A 19 -24.91 3.38 -11.85
CA LEU A 19 -25.68 4.26 -10.96
C LEU A 19 -24.79 4.94 -9.91
N ALA A 20 -23.87 4.20 -9.29
CA ALA A 20 -22.89 4.76 -8.37
C ALA A 20 -21.94 5.76 -9.05
N GLY A 21 -21.63 5.56 -10.33
CA GLY A 21 -20.78 6.45 -11.13
C GLY A 21 -21.39 7.81 -11.44
N VAL A 22 -22.71 7.93 -11.38
CA VAL A 22 -23.43 9.21 -11.55
C VAL A 22 -23.27 10.10 -10.32
N ILE A 23 -23.22 9.50 -9.13
CA ILE A 23 -23.14 10.22 -7.85
C ILE A 23 -21.67 10.43 -7.45
N ILE A 24 -20.82 9.43 -7.68
CA ILE A 24 -19.42 9.42 -7.26
C ILE A 24 -18.55 9.31 -8.51
N GLY A 25 -17.64 10.27 -8.73
CA GLY A 25 -16.65 10.15 -9.78
C GLY A 25 -15.77 8.91 -9.59
N ARG A 26 -15.92 7.90 -10.46
CA ARG A 26 -15.09 6.67 -10.53
C ARG A 26 -15.11 5.80 -9.25
N PRO A 27 -16.28 5.26 -8.83
CA PRO A 27 -16.43 4.52 -7.57
C PRO A 27 -15.62 3.21 -7.55
N TYR A 28 -15.51 2.55 -8.71
CA TYR A 28 -14.74 1.31 -8.85
C TYR A 28 -13.25 1.51 -8.52
N CYS A 29 -12.64 2.56 -9.06
CA CYS A 29 -11.23 2.84 -8.85
C CYS A 29 -10.93 3.28 -7.40
N ARG A 30 -11.88 3.94 -6.73
CA ARG A 30 -11.68 4.45 -5.37
C ARG A 30 -11.88 3.40 -4.29
N PHE A 31 -12.85 2.49 -4.46
CA PHE A 31 -13.26 1.57 -3.38
C PHE A 31 -12.98 0.09 -3.66
N LEU A 32 -13.11 -0.37 -4.91
CA LEU A 32 -13.01 -1.80 -5.23
C LEU A 32 -11.67 -2.21 -5.85
N CYS A 33 -10.95 -1.29 -6.48
CA CYS A 33 -9.77 -1.66 -7.24
C CYS A 33 -8.56 -1.90 -6.31
N PRO A 34 -7.96 -3.10 -6.26
CA PRO A 34 -6.73 -3.35 -5.49
C PRO A 34 -5.57 -2.47 -5.98
N TYR A 35 -5.61 -2.06 -7.24
CA TYR A 35 -4.66 -1.11 -7.82
C TYR A 35 -4.78 0.29 -7.20
N GLY A 36 -5.98 0.70 -6.75
CA GLY A 36 -6.19 1.98 -6.07
C GLY A 36 -5.44 2.05 -4.74
N ALA A 37 -5.42 0.95 -3.97
CA ALA A 37 -4.63 0.85 -2.75
C ALA A 37 -3.12 0.93 -3.02
N LEU A 38 -2.65 0.27 -4.09
CA LEU A 38 -1.24 0.32 -4.49
C LEU A 38 -0.82 1.71 -4.95
N LEU A 39 -1.65 2.36 -5.78
CA LEU A 39 -1.43 3.74 -6.25
C LEU A 39 -1.40 4.74 -5.09
N ASN A 40 -2.25 4.58 -4.08
CA ASN A 40 -2.21 5.43 -2.87
C ASN A 40 -0.84 5.40 -2.19
N ILE A 41 -0.22 4.22 -2.11
CA ILE A 41 1.11 4.04 -1.51
C ILE A 41 2.19 4.66 -2.39
N ILE A 42 2.15 4.37 -3.70
CA ILE A 42 3.14 4.89 -4.65
C ILE A 42 3.05 6.41 -4.77
N SER A 43 1.84 6.98 -4.80
CA SER A 43 1.62 8.42 -4.94
C SER A 43 2.16 9.21 -3.75
N ARG A 44 2.11 8.64 -2.52
CA ARG A 44 2.77 9.24 -1.35
C ARG A 44 4.28 9.38 -1.51
N PHE A 45 4.90 8.46 -2.26
CA PHE A 45 6.34 8.45 -2.55
C PHE A 45 6.71 9.20 -3.84
N SER A 46 5.75 9.75 -4.57
CA SER A 46 6.01 10.52 -5.78
C SER A 46 6.91 11.74 -5.51
N TRP A 47 7.93 11.93 -6.34
CA TRP A 47 8.84 13.08 -6.28
C TRP A 47 8.22 14.37 -6.82
N ARG A 48 7.26 14.26 -7.76
CA ARG A 48 6.53 15.41 -8.31
C ARG A 48 5.12 15.40 -7.75
N LYS A 49 4.89 16.25 -6.74
CA LYS A 49 3.60 16.40 -6.07
C LYS A 49 2.91 17.65 -6.61
N VAL A 50 1.58 17.57 -6.74
CA VAL A 50 0.77 18.73 -7.09
C VAL A 50 0.72 19.66 -5.88
N THR A 51 1.13 20.91 -6.06
CA THR A 51 1.12 21.94 -5.01
C THR A 51 0.31 23.14 -5.49
N LEU A 52 -0.66 23.59 -4.70
CA LEU A 52 -1.24 24.93 -4.91
C LEU A 52 -0.21 25.97 -4.47
N THR A 53 -0.24 27.17 -5.05
CA THR A 53 0.65 28.30 -4.72
C THR A 53 0.61 28.61 -3.21
N PRO A 54 1.56 28.09 -2.40
CA PRO A 54 1.42 28.09 -0.94
C PRO A 54 1.63 29.49 -0.36
N GLN A 55 2.49 30.29 -1.01
CA GLN A 55 2.93 31.60 -0.54
C GLN A 55 1.83 32.66 -0.62
N ASP A 56 0.88 32.48 -1.54
CA ASP A 56 -0.21 33.43 -1.79
C ASP A 56 -1.56 32.91 -1.29
N CYS A 57 -1.64 31.90 -0.43
CA CYS A 57 -2.94 31.37 -0.01
C CYS A 57 -3.67 32.36 0.94
N VAL A 58 -4.91 32.73 0.60
CA VAL A 58 -5.77 33.62 1.40
C VAL A 58 -6.89 32.87 2.13
N HIS A 59 -6.74 31.56 2.32
CA HIS A 59 -7.69 30.68 3.06
C HIS A 59 -9.16 30.75 2.60
N CYS A 60 -9.40 31.07 1.32
CA CYS A 60 -10.74 31.25 0.76
C CYS A 60 -11.58 29.97 0.54
N GLN A 61 -11.02 28.77 0.76
CA GLN A 61 -11.69 27.46 0.59
C GLN A 61 -12.23 27.10 -0.80
N LEU A 62 -12.16 27.98 -1.81
CA LEU A 62 -12.65 27.70 -3.18
C LEU A 62 -12.04 26.42 -3.78
N CYS A 63 -10.77 26.14 -3.49
CA CYS A 63 -10.09 24.96 -4.01
C CYS A 63 -10.65 23.64 -3.48
N ASP A 64 -11.18 23.61 -2.24
CA ASP A 64 -11.77 22.43 -1.63
C ASP A 64 -13.17 22.16 -2.23
N VAL A 65 -14.01 23.19 -2.29
CA VAL A 65 -15.35 23.11 -2.92
C VAL A 65 -15.27 22.74 -4.41
N ALA A 66 -14.25 23.22 -5.12
CA ALA A 66 -14.05 22.88 -6.53
C ALA A 66 -13.51 21.46 -6.75
N CYS A 67 -13.02 20.77 -5.72
CA CYS A 67 -12.40 19.47 -5.85
C CYS A 67 -13.45 18.35 -5.94
N PRO A 68 -13.62 17.68 -7.10
CA PRO A 68 -14.61 16.61 -7.24
C PRO A 68 -14.26 15.35 -6.43
N PHE A 69 -13.03 15.27 -5.91
CA PHE A 69 -12.52 14.10 -5.17
C PHE A 69 -12.37 14.36 -3.67
N GLY A 70 -12.64 15.59 -3.19
CA GLY A 70 -12.39 15.98 -1.79
C GLY A 70 -10.94 15.70 -1.36
N ALA A 71 -10.00 15.98 -2.26
CA ALA A 71 -8.58 15.66 -2.05
C ALA A 71 -7.78 16.82 -1.44
N ILE A 72 -8.42 17.96 -1.17
CA ILE A 72 -7.75 19.10 -0.54
C ILE A 72 -7.79 18.88 0.98
N ALA A 73 -6.63 18.95 1.61
CA ALA A 73 -6.53 18.89 3.05
C ALA A 73 -6.64 20.30 3.64
N GLU A 74 -7.49 20.43 4.66
CA GLU A 74 -7.64 21.66 5.43
C GLU A 74 -6.36 22.01 6.22
N PRO A 75 -6.11 23.32 6.45
CA PRO A 75 -5.03 23.76 7.32
C PRO A 75 -5.27 23.23 8.74
N ALA A 76 -4.23 22.64 9.33
CA ALA A 76 -4.30 22.20 10.71
C ALA A 76 -4.20 23.45 11.60
N GLY A 77 -5.30 23.81 12.26
CA GLY A 77 -5.28 24.87 13.27
C GLY A 77 -4.26 24.57 14.37
N ILE A 78 -3.83 25.60 15.11
CA ILE A 78 -2.82 25.47 16.16
C ILE A 78 -3.33 24.49 17.23
N PRO A 79 -2.74 23.29 17.36
CA PRO A 79 -3.20 22.32 18.33
C PRO A 79 -2.87 22.80 19.75
N SER A 80 -3.78 22.54 20.70
CA SER A 80 -3.55 22.90 22.09
C SER A 80 -2.44 22.02 22.73
N GLU A 81 -1.66 22.60 23.65
CA GLU A 81 -0.60 21.93 24.42
C GLU A 81 -0.95 20.53 24.96
N PRO A 82 -2.12 20.28 25.60
CA PRO A 82 -2.47 18.94 26.08
C PRO A 82 -2.61 17.91 24.95
N VAL A 83 -3.06 18.33 23.76
CA VAL A 83 -3.22 17.46 22.58
C VAL A 83 -1.84 17.07 22.03
N LEU A 84 -0.92 18.04 21.91
CA LEU A 84 0.47 17.82 21.49
C LEU A 84 1.17 16.81 22.41
N ARG A 85 1.07 16.98 23.74
CA ARG A 85 1.70 16.08 24.72
C ARG A 85 1.16 14.65 24.64
N LYS A 86 -0.16 14.48 24.55
CA LYS A 86 -0.79 13.17 24.39
C LYS A 86 -0.29 12.50 23.10
N ARG A 87 -0.30 13.22 21.97
CA ARG A 87 0.12 12.68 20.68
C ARG A 87 1.61 12.37 20.61
N ARG A 88 2.48 13.17 21.25
CA ARG A 88 3.92 12.88 21.38
C ARG A 88 4.15 11.58 22.15
N ARG A 89 3.41 11.32 23.23
CA ARG A 89 3.46 10.04 23.95
C ARG A 89 3.04 8.87 23.05
N TRP A 90 1.96 9.05 22.28
CA TRP A 90 1.52 8.06 21.29
C TRP A 90 2.54 7.81 20.18
N LEU A 91 3.22 8.85 19.70
CA LEU A 91 4.30 8.72 18.71
C LEU A 91 5.49 7.95 19.27
N VAL A 92 5.92 8.27 20.50
CA VAL A 92 7.01 7.55 21.18
C VAL A 92 6.61 6.09 21.42
N ALA A 93 5.37 5.83 21.88
CA ALA A 93 4.85 4.49 22.05
C ALA A 93 4.80 3.73 20.71
N ALA A 94 4.35 4.36 19.62
CA ALA A 94 4.33 3.76 18.29
C ALA A 94 5.74 3.42 17.79
N ILE A 95 6.72 4.31 18.00
CA ILE A 95 8.14 4.07 17.65
C ILE A 95 8.72 2.91 18.47
N ALA A 96 8.45 2.89 19.78
CA ALA A 96 8.89 1.81 20.67
C ALA A 96 8.23 0.47 20.33
N LEU A 97 7.01 0.49 19.77
CA LEU A 97 6.27 -0.70 19.34
C LEU A 97 6.82 -1.28 18.03
N VAL A 98 7.47 -0.50 17.16
CA VAL A 98 8.04 -0.98 15.89
C VAL A 98 9.00 -2.18 16.07
N PRO A 99 10.05 -2.13 16.91
CA PRO A 99 10.94 -3.28 17.09
C PRO A 99 10.19 -4.51 17.65
N ILE A 100 9.20 -4.30 18.51
CA ILE A 100 8.36 -5.37 19.05
C ILE A 100 7.57 -6.03 17.92
N LEU A 101 6.97 -5.26 17.02
CA LEU A 101 6.24 -5.77 15.86
C LEU A 101 7.14 -6.49 14.86
N VAL A 102 8.38 -6.02 14.66
CA VAL A 102 9.37 -6.70 13.79
C VAL A 102 9.75 -8.06 14.36
N ILE A 103 10.04 -8.13 15.67
CA ILE A 103 10.40 -9.38 16.34
C ILE A 103 9.21 -10.34 16.36
N ALA A 104 8.02 -9.84 16.72
CA ALA A 104 6.79 -10.65 16.72
C ALA A 104 6.44 -11.14 15.31
N GLY A 105 6.56 -10.28 14.30
CA GLY A 105 6.34 -10.64 12.90
C GLY A 105 7.34 -11.69 12.41
N GLY A 106 8.63 -11.53 12.72
CA GLY A 106 9.67 -12.50 12.39
C GLY A 106 9.44 -13.86 13.07
N TRP A 107 9.05 -13.85 14.34
CA TRP A 107 8.71 -15.07 15.08
C TRP A 107 7.49 -15.79 14.50
N LEU A 108 6.41 -15.06 14.23
CA LEU A 108 5.20 -15.61 13.60
C LEU A 108 5.51 -16.17 12.21
N GLY A 109 6.28 -15.44 11.39
CA GLY A 109 6.72 -15.90 10.07
C GLY A 109 7.58 -17.17 10.14
N ALA A 110 8.44 -17.28 11.15
CA ALA A 110 9.24 -18.47 11.38
C ALA A 110 8.39 -19.68 11.81
N GLN A 111 7.33 -19.48 12.60
CA GLN A 111 6.42 -20.57 12.99
C GLN A 111 5.61 -21.08 11.79
N ILE A 112 5.12 -20.16 10.94
CA ILE A 112 4.34 -20.51 9.74
C ILE A 112 5.24 -21.17 8.67
N SER A 113 6.55 -20.90 8.66
CA SER A 113 7.49 -21.50 7.70
C SER A 113 7.57 -23.03 7.78
N GLY A 114 7.30 -23.61 8.95
CA GLY A 114 7.30 -25.06 9.19
C GLY A 114 6.29 -25.81 8.32
N PRO A 115 4.97 -25.54 8.45
CA PRO A 115 3.95 -26.12 7.58
C PRO A 115 4.12 -25.67 6.12
N MET A 116 4.52 -24.43 5.86
CA MET A 116 4.70 -23.91 4.49
C MET A 116 5.80 -24.66 3.73
N SER A 117 6.86 -25.12 4.41
CA SER A 117 7.94 -25.90 3.78
C SER A 117 7.46 -27.22 3.18
N ARG A 118 6.31 -27.75 3.63
CA ARG A 118 5.68 -28.97 3.09
C ARG A 118 5.03 -28.76 1.72
N LEU A 119 4.88 -27.53 1.24
CA LEU A 119 4.48 -27.24 -0.14
C LEU A 119 5.57 -27.64 -1.15
N ASN A 120 6.82 -27.81 -0.70
CA ASN A 120 7.89 -28.32 -1.56
C ASN A 120 7.83 -29.84 -1.66
N ALA A 121 7.80 -30.37 -2.89
CA ALA A 121 7.68 -31.79 -3.17
C ALA A 121 8.73 -32.66 -2.45
N ARG A 122 9.98 -32.19 -2.31
CA ARG A 122 11.06 -32.95 -1.63
C ARG A 122 10.83 -33.04 -0.12
N VAL A 123 10.34 -31.97 0.50
CA VAL A 123 10.04 -31.92 1.95
C VAL A 123 8.78 -32.72 2.27
N ALA A 124 7.78 -32.66 1.39
CA ALA A 124 6.57 -33.49 1.50
C ALA A 124 6.91 -34.98 1.44
N LEU A 125 7.74 -35.39 0.46
CA LEU A 125 8.19 -36.78 0.32
C LEU A 125 8.98 -37.24 1.55
N ALA A 126 9.90 -36.41 2.06
CA ALA A 126 10.66 -36.73 3.27
C ALA A 126 9.75 -36.88 4.51
N TRP A 127 8.74 -36.02 4.66
CA TRP A 127 7.77 -36.13 5.75
C TRP A 127 6.93 -37.41 5.63
N GLN A 128 6.60 -37.81 4.40
CA GLN A 128 5.84 -39.02 4.09
C GLN A 128 6.64 -40.30 4.38
N LEU A 129 7.89 -40.39 3.90
CA LEU A 129 8.80 -41.50 4.23
C LEU A 129 9.00 -41.63 5.75
N ALA A 130 9.19 -40.52 6.46
CA ALA A 130 9.30 -40.53 7.92
C ALA A 130 8.01 -41.01 8.61
N SER A 131 6.84 -40.73 8.04
CA SER A 131 5.56 -41.22 8.58
C SER A 131 5.32 -42.71 8.32
N GLU A 132 5.80 -43.25 7.20
CA GLU A 132 5.81 -44.70 6.90
C GLU A 132 6.80 -45.43 7.82
N ASP A 133 8.02 -44.90 7.98
CA ASP A 133 9.07 -45.51 8.81
C ASP A 133 8.71 -45.51 10.31
N THR A 134 7.91 -44.54 10.77
CA THR A 134 7.41 -44.49 12.16
C THR A 134 6.13 -45.28 12.38
N GLY A 135 5.66 -46.04 11.38
CA GLY A 135 4.46 -46.88 11.46
C GLY A 135 3.14 -46.10 11.56
N ARG A 136 3.15 -44.79 11.24
CA ARG A 136 1.95 -43.94 11.28
C ARG A 136 1.16 -43.95 9.97
N ALA A 137 1.76 -44.40 8.86
CA ALA A 137 1.10 -44.58 7.58
C ALA A 137 1.02 -46.07 7.22
N PHE A 138 -0.18 -46.55 6.86
CA PHE A 138 -0.47 -47.97 6.62
C PHE A 138 -0.22 -48.42 5.16
N VAL A 139 -0.05 -47.51 4.21
CA VAL A 139 0.11 -47.84 2.78
C VAL A 139 1.22 -46.99 2.16
N ALA A 140 2.19 -47.64 1.52
CA ALA A 140 3.25 -46.98 0.76
C ALA A 140 2.66 -46.34 -0.50
N THR A 141 2.80 -45.02 -0.65
CA THR A 141 2.31 -44.30 -1.83
C THR A 141 3.24 -44.47 -3.03
N GLU A 142 2.71 -44.26 -4.24
CA GLU A 142 3.50 -44.34 -5.47
C GLU A 142 4.75 -43.44 -5.44
N ALA A 143 4.67 -42.28 -4.80
CA ALA A 143 5.80 -41.38 -4.63
C ALA A 143 6.91 -41.95 -3.73
N SER A 144 6.57 -42.66 -2.65
CA SER A 144 7.56 -43.30 -1.76
C SER A 144 8.15 -44.55 -2.40
N GLN A 145 7.35 -45.34 -3.12
CA GLN A 145 7.80 -46.50 -3.90
C GLN A 145 8.74 -46.07 -5.04
N ALA A 146 8.39 -45.03 -5.80
CA ALA A 146 9.25 -44.48 -6.86
C ALA A 146 10.60 -44.01 -6.31
N PHE A 147 10.64 -43.39 -5.11
CA PHE A 147 11.88 -42.98 -4.48
C PHE A 147 12.73 -44.18 -4.02
N ARG A 148 12.12 -45.21 -3.40
CA ARG A 148 12.83 -46.45 -3.01
C ARG A 148 13.41 -47.16 -4.23
N ASN A 149 12.69 -47.18 -5.36
CA ASN A 149 13.16 -47.77 -6.62
C ASN A 149 14.29 -46.97 -7.28
N SER A 150 14.43 -45.68 -6.98
CA SER A 150 15.52 -44.85 -7.52
C SER A 150 16.90 -45.17 -6.94
N GLY A 151 16.97 -45.99 -5.88
CA GLY A 151 18.23 -46.42 -5.25
C GLY A 151 18.99 -45.32 -4.51
N ARG A 152 18.45 -44.09 -4.42
CA ARG A 152 19.11 -43.00 -3.68
C ARG A 152 19.06 -43.25 -2.17
N PRO A 153 20.14 -42.93 -1.43
CA PRO A 153 20.17 -43.12 0.02
C PRO A 153 19.20 -42.16 0.72
N VAL A 154 18.32 -42.70 1.57
CA VAL A 154 17.30 -41.94 2.31
C VAL A 154 17.90 -40.81 3.16
N LYS A 155 19.12 -41.01 3.69
CA LYS A 155 19.87 -40.00 4.44
C LYS A 155 20.12 -38.72 3.64
N GLU A 156 20.37 -38.84 2.34
CA GLU A 156 20.61 -37.70 1.46
C GLU A 156 19.33 -36.87 1.26
N LEU A 157 18.18 -37.54 1.10
CA LEU A 157 16.87 -36.88 1.02
C LEU A 157 16.52 -36.11 2.29
N TYR A 158 16.78 -36.70 3.47
CA TYR A 158 16.56 -36.00 4.74
C TYR A 158 17.49 -34.79 4.93
N ALA A 159 18.76 -34.92 4.54
CA ALA A 159 19.71 -33.81 4.58
C ALA A 159 19.32 -32.66 3.62
N GLU A 160 18.79 -33.01 2.45
CA GLU A 160 18.25 -32.05 1.48
C GLU A 160 16.98 -31.36 1.99
N ALA A 161 16.02 -32.12 2.54
CA ALA A 161 14.82 -31.58 3.14
C ALA A 161 15.12 -30.67 4.34
N ALA A 162 16.15 -31.00 5.14
CA ALA A 162 16.61 -30.16 6.24
C ALA A 162 17.19 -28.81 5.75
N ARG A 163 17.98 -28.83 4.66
CA ARG A 163 18.48 -27.60 4.01
C ARG A 163 17.36 -26.72 3.47
N ILE A 164 16.37 -27.32 2.80
CA ILE A 164 15.21 -26.57 2.30
C ILE A 164 14.43 -25.96 3.46
N ARG A 165 14.18 -26.74 4.53
CA ARG A 165 13.45 -26.25 5.71
C ARG A 165 14.18 -25.10 6.42
N SER A 166 15.51 -25.11 6.48
CA SER A 166 16.27 -23.99 7.08
C SER A 166 16.20 -22.72 6.23
N GLN A 167 16.21 -22.84 4.90
CA GLN A 167 15.98 -21.70 3.98
C GLN A 167 14.58 -21.09 4.17
N PHE A 168 13.54 -21.93 4.30
CA PHE A 168 12.19 -21.45 4.59
C PHE A 168 12.09 -20.76 5.95
N LYS A 169 12.81 -21.23 6.99
CA LYS A 169 12.86 -20.54 8.29
C LYS A 169 13.50 -19.16 8.18
N LEU A 170 14.64 -19.05 7.49
CA LEU A 170 15.29 -17.75 7.27
C LEU A 170 14.38 -16.81 6.46
N GLY A 171 13.76 -17.32 5.40
CA GLY A 171 12.79 -16.57 4.60
C GLY A 171 11.57 -16.13 5.41
N GLY A 172 11.06 -16.99 6.30
CA GLY A 172 9.95 -16.67 7.21
C GLY A 172 10.29 -15.56 8.20
N TRP A 173 11.50 -15.59 8.77
CA TRP A 173 12.01 -14.50 9.62
C TRP A 173 12.13 -13.18 8.86
N LEU A 174 12.74 -13.21 7.66
CA LEU A 174 12.93 -12.01 6.84
C LEU A 174 11.59 -11.40 6.39
N TRP A 175 10.70 -12.23 5.85
CA TRP A 175 9.41 -11.76 5.34
C TRP A 175 8.49 -11.31 6.49
N GLY A 176 8.46 -12.06 7.59
CA GLY A 176 7.71 -11.68 8.80
C GLY A 176 8.23 -10.40 9.44
N GLY A 177 9.55 -10.23 9.52
CA GLY A 177 10.18 -9.01 10.00
C GLY A 177 9.89 -7.80 9.10
N PHE A 178 9.91 -7.98 7.78
CA PHE A 178 9.53 -6.95 6.82
C PHE A 178 8.07 -6.50 6.98
N VAL A 179 7.14 -7.45 7.12
CA VAL A 179 5.72 -7.14 7.37
C VAL A 179 5.53 -6.41 8.69
N GLY A 180 6.20 -6.85 9.75
CA GLY A 180 6.21 -6.16 11.05
C GLY A 180 6.76 -4.73 10.97
N LEU A 181 7.82 -4.53 10.19
CA LEU A 181 8.40 -3.20 9.93
C LEU A 181 7.43 -2.30 9.16
N ALA A 182 6.81 -2.82 8.09
CA ALA A 182 5.86 -2.07 7.28
C ALA A 182 4.63 -1.64 8.10
N ALA A 183 4.09 -2.54 8.93
CA ALA A 183 3.00 -2.24 9.86
C ALA A 183 3.42 -1.20 10.91
N GLY A 184 4.62 -1.34 11.48
CA GLY A 184 5.19 -0.37 12.43
C GLY A 184 5.36 1.03 11.82
N LEU A 185 5.90 1.13 10.61
CA LEU A 185 6.05 2.40 9.89
C LEU A 185 4.70 3.06 9.59
N GLN A 186 3.67 2.28 9.27
CA GLN A 186 2.30 2.79 9.10
C GLN A 186 1.75 3.37 10.41
N LEU A 187 1.92 2.68 11.54
CA LEU A 187 1.49 3.18 12.86
C LEU A 187 2.19 4.48 13.25
N VAL A 188 3.50 4.56 13.04
CA VAL A 188 4.27 5.79 13.25
C VAL A 188 3.77 6.91 12.32
N GLY A 189 3.48 6.60 11.06
CA GLY A 189 2.91 7.54 10.10
C GLY A 189 1.57 8.13 10.54
N LEU A 190 0.68 7.32 11.12
CA LEU A 190 -0.61 7.77 11.67
C LEU A 190 -0.45 8.64 12.92
N ALA A 191 0.58 8.36 13.73
CA ALA A 191 0.88 9.11 14.95
C ALA A 191 1.56 10.48 14.69
N ARG A 192 2.14 10.71 13.50
CA ARG A 192 2.76 12.00 13.13
C ARG A 192 1.72 13.08 12.89
N ILE A 193 1.94 14.27 13.43
CA ILE A 193 1.17 15.47 13.08
C ILE A 193 1.77 16.01 11.79
N LYS A 194 0.93 16.16 10.76
CA LYS A 194 1.33 16.91 9.57
C LYS A 194 0.87 18.35 9.79
N HIS A 195 1.81 19.26 10.08
CA HIS A 195 1.52 20.68 10.10
C HIS A 195 1.23 21.13 8.67
N ARG A 196 0.10 21.81 8.47
CA ARG A 196 -0.31 22.38 7.19
C ARG A 196 -0.84 23.76 7.46
N ASP A 197 -0.15 24.76 6.94
CA ASP A 197 -0.52 26.17 7.13
C ASP A 197 -1.52 26.64 6.08
N VAL A 198 -1.61 25.91 4.96
CA VAL A 198 -2.42 26.24 3.79
C VAL A 198 -3.17 25.01 3.28
N PHE A 199 -4.18 25.27 2.43
CA PHE A 199 -4.92 24.23 1.72
C PHE A 199 -4.01 23.54 0.70
N GLU A 200 -3.67 22.27 0.94
CA GLU A 200 -2.80 21.48 0.09
C GLU A 200 -3.49 20.21 -0.41
N PRO A 201 -3.28 19.79 -1.67
CA PRO A 201 -3.77 18.50 -2.14
C PRO A 201 -3.08 17.34 -1.42
N ASP A 202 -3.84 16.36 -0.95
CA ASP A 202 -3.29 15.09 -0.50
C ASP A 202 -2.84 14.27 -1.71
N PRO A 203 -1.55 13.96 -1.87
CA PRO A 203 -1.06 13.18 -3.01
C PRO A 203 -1.67 11.78 -3.08
N ALA A 204 -2.13 11.20 -1.97
CA ALA A 204 -2.76 9.88 -2.02
C ALA A 204 -4.08 9.93 -2.81
N THR A 205 -4.92 10.93 -2.56
CA THR A 205 -6.28 11.01 -3.13
C THR A 205 -6.38 11.94 -4.35
N CYS A 206 -5.40 12.80 -4.57
CA CYS A 206 -5.38 13.74 -5.68
C CYS A 206 -5.04 13.05 -7.01
N VAL A 207 -5.95 13.14 -7.99
CA VAL A 207 -5.77 12.60 -9.36
C VAL A 207 -5.17 13.64 -10.32
N ALA A 208 -4.65 14.77 -9.81
CA ALA A 208 -4.01 15.82 -10.59
C ALA A 208 -4.85 16.39 -11.77
N CYS A 209 -6.18 16.42 -11.64
CA CYS A 209 -7.07 16.95 -12.70
C CYS A 209 -6.97 18.47 -12.94
N GLY A 210 -6.29 19.20 -12.05
CA GLY A 210 -6.04 20.64 -12.19
C GLY A 210 -7.24 21.57 -11.93
N ARG A 211 -8.42 21.04 -11.58
CA ARG A 211 -9.64 21.86 -11.35
C ARG A 211 -9.51 22.86 -10.20
N CYS A 212 -8.66 22.58 -9.23
CA CYS A 212 -8.35 23.50 -8.14
C CYS A 212 -7.61 24.77 -8.63
N TYR A 213 -6.77 24.68 -9.67
CA TYR A 213 -6.06 25.83 -10.22
C TYR A 213 -6.99 26.78 -10.98
N THR A 214 -8.00 26.25 -11.67
CA THR A 214 -8.95 27.08 -12.44
C THR A 214 -9.87 27.90 -11.54
N HIS A 215 -10.06 27.50 -10.29
CA HIS A 215 -10.87 28.22 -9.29
C HIS A 215 -10.02 29.02 -8.30
N CYS A 216 -8.70 28.90 -8.34
CA CYS A 216 -7.80 29.64 -7.45
C CYS A 216 -7.64 31.09 -7.94
N PRO A 217 -8.06 32.11 -7.17
CA PRO A 217 -7.98 33.50 -7.61
C PRO A 217 -6.53 33.96 -7.85
N ASN A 218 -5.60 33.51 -7.00
CA ASN A 218 -4.19 33.89 -7.13
C ASN A 218 -3.52 33.24 -8.33
N GLU A 219 -3.93 32.02 -8.69
CA GLU A 219 -3.45 31.39 -9.92
C GLU A 219 -3.97 32.13 -11.16
N ILE A 220 -5.24 32.56 -11.17
CA ILE A 220 -5.80 33.37 -12.25
C ILE A 220 -5.05 34.71 -12.38
N ILE A 221 -4.74 35.37 -11.26
CA ILE A 221 -3.97 36.62 -11.25
C ILE A 221 -2.56 36.39 -11.78
N ARG A 222 -1.90 35.32 -11.34
CA ARG A 222 -0.56 34.94 -11.82
C ARG A 222 -0.54 34.71 -13.32
N LEU A 223 -1.48 33.93 -13.86
CA LEU A 223 -1.60 33.68 -15.30
C LEU A 223 -1.83 34.97 -16.08
N LYS A 224 -2.68 35.88 -15.57
CA LYS A 224 -2.88 37.21 -16.18
C LYS A 224 -1.61 38.06 -16.17
N ARG A 225 -0.83 38.03 -15.07
CA ARG A 225 0.46 38.74 -14.98
C ARG A 225 1.47 38.18 -15.99
N GLU A 226 1.57 36.87 -16.10
CA GLU A 226 2.46 36.19 -17.07
C GLU A 226 2.05 36.51 -18.52
N GLN A 227 0.76 36.52 -18.83
CA GLN A 227 0.25 36.92 -20.15
C GLN A 227 0.56 38.38 -20.48
N ARG A 228 0.37 39.30 -19.52
CA ARG A 228 0.75 40.71 -19.68
C ARG A 228 2.25 40.87 -19.90
N ALA A 229 3.08 40.18 -19.12
CA ALA A 229 4.53 40.23 -19.26
C ALA A 229 5.00 39.73 -20.64
N ARG A 230 4.37 38.69 -21.19
CA ARG A 230 4.65 38.20 -22.56
C ARG A 230 4.17 39.16 -23.64
N ALA A 231 3.09 39.90 -23.40
CA ALA A 231 2.52 40.86 -24.36
C ALA A 231 3.32 42.17 -24.42
N ILE A 232 4.11 42.51 -23.40
CA ILE A 232 4.98 43.69 -23.40
C ILE A 232 6.25 43.36 -24.20
N PRO A 233 6.49 43.98 -25.38
CA PRO A 233 7.73 43.76 -26.11
C PRO A 233 8.92 44.27 -25.27
N LEU A 234 9.95 43.42 -25.13
CA LEU A 234 11.21 43.67 -24.41
C LEU A 234 11.93 44.99 -24.78
N LYS A 235 11.51 45.68 -25.85
CA LYS A 235 12.03 47.00 -26.25
C LYS A 235 11.57 48.16 -25.34
N LEU A 236 10.51 48.01 -24.55
CA LEU A 236 9.98 49.08 -23.68
C LEU A 236 10.55 49.08 -22.25
N VAL A 237 11.26 48.03 -21.84
CA VAL A 237 11.80 47.89 -20.46
C VAL A 237 13.26 48.36 -20.37
N LYS A 238 13.88 48.75 -21.49
CA LYS A 238 15.31 49.04 -21.60
C LYS A 238 15.68 50.52 -21.78
N ASN A 239 14.74 51.45 -21.57
CA ASN A 239 15.00 52.89 -21.50
C ASN A 239 14.75 53.40 -20.09
#